data_AF-A0A8C6T017-F1
#
_entry.id   AF-A0A8C6T017-F1
#
_cell.length_a   1.000
_cell.length_b   1.000
_cell.length_c   1.000
_cell.angle_alpha   90.00
_cell.angle_beta   90.00
_cell.angle_gamma   90.00
#
_symmetry.space_group_name_H-M   'P 1'
#
loop_
_entity.id
_entity.type
_entity.pdbx_description
1 polymer ?
#
loop_
_entity_poly.entity_id
_entity_poly.type
_entity_poly.pdbx_seq_one_letter_code
_entity_poly.pdbx_strand_id
1 'polypeptide(L)' 'MSLLSDYKVEDGNDPADMYNLLELMGEGYFGKVMKCLNKETCEIVAVKEIKMYGHHYM' A
#
# COMPACT_ATOMS: atom_id res chain seq x y z
N MET A 1 -9.72 -6.72 -10.21
CA MET A 1 -8.98 -5.47 -10.00
C MET A 1 -8.77 -5.30 -8.50
N SER A 2 -7.85 -6.07 -7.92
CA SER A 2 -7.51 -6.00 -6.50
C SER A 2 -6.00 -6.22 -6.42
N LEU A 3 -5.26 -5.14 -6.17
CA LEU A 3 -3.85 -5.17 -5.78
C LEU A 3 -3.68 -4.70 -4.32
N LEU A 4 -4.72 -4.11 -3.73
CA LEU A 4 -4.68 -3.59 -2.36
C LEU A 4 -4.94 -4.67 -1.30
N SER A 5 -5.52 -5.81 -1.69
CA SER A 5 -6.01 -6.84 -0.76
C SER A 5 -4.90 -7.65 -0.08
N ASP A 6 -3.64 -7.51 -0.51
CA ASP A 6 -2.51 -8.28 0.02
C ASP A 6 -1.69 -7.51 1.08
N TYR A 7 -2.04 -6.25 1.39
CA TYR A 7 -1.38 -5.48 2.43
C TYR A 7 -2.03 -5.73 3.80
N LYS A 8 -1.40 -6.58 4.61
CA LYS A 8 -1.79 -6.84 6.00
C LYS A 8 -1.35 -5.68 6.89
N VAL A 9 -2.27 -4.79 7.22
CA VAL A 9 -2.14 -3.83 8.33
C VAL A 9 -2.30 -4.62 9.64
N GLU A 10 -1.44 -4.36 10.63
CA GLU A 10 -1.49 -5.03 11.94
C GLU A 10 -2.74 -4.66 12.77
N ASP A 11 -3.42 -3.58 12.37
CA ASP A 11 -4.74 -3.19 12.81
C ASP A 11 -5.73 -3.63 11.71
N GLY A 12 -6.76 -4.40 12.02
CA GLY A 12 -7.59 -5.17 11.07
C GLY A 12 -8.43 -4.37 10.06
N ASN A 13 -7.97 -3.20 9.62
CA ASN A 13 -8.61 -2.30 8.67
C ASN A 13 -7.95 -2.39 7.28
N ASP A 14 -8.73 -2.49 6.22
CA ASP A 14 -8.21 -2.53 4.86
C ASP A 14 -7.58 -1.16 4.52
N PRO A 15 -6.38 -1.09 3.92
CA PRO A 15 -5.79 0.20 3.53
C PRO A 15 -6.66 0.99 2.54
N ALA A 16 -7.56 0.33 1.81
CA ALA A 16 -8.56 0.98 0.96
C ALA A 16 -9.55 1.81 1.78
N ASP A 17 -9.77 1.45 3.05
CA ASP A 17 -10.65 2.19 3.94
C ASP A 17 -9.98 3.50 4.40
N MET A 18 -8.66 3.50 4.58
CA MET A 18 -7.89 4.65 5.08
C MET A 18 -7.41 5.61 3.98
N TYR A 19 -7.10 5.08 2.79
CA TYR A 19 -6.43 5.83 1.73
C TYR A 19 -7.16 5.74 0.39
N ASN A 20 -7.27 6.88 -0.30
CA ASN A 20 -7.65 6.92 -1.71
C ASN A 20 -6.40 6.98 -2.59
N LEU A 21 -6.19 5.97 -3.42
CA LEU A 21 -5.13 5.97 -4.43
C LEU A 21 -5.38 7.06 -5.47
N LEU A 22 -4.39 7.92 -5.71
CA LEU A 22 -4.44 8.95 -6.75
C LEU A 22 -3.56 8.58 -7.95
N GLU A 23 -2.33 8.16 -7.70
CA GLU A 23 -1.32 7.94 -8.75
C GLU A 23 -0.25 6.95 -8.28
N LEU A 24 0.27 6.12 -9.20
CA LEU A 24 1.50 5.34 -8.96
C LEU A 24 2.71 6.24 -9.24
N MET A 25 3.54 6.51 -8.24
CA MET A 25 4.72 7.38 -8.39
C MET A 25 5.98 6.61 -8.81
N GLY A 26 6.09 5.34 -8.45
CA GLY A 26 7.24 4.54 -8.84
C GLY A 26 7.15 3.08 -8.41
N GLU A 27 7.82 2.21 -9.16
CA GLU A 27 8.02 0.81 -8.81
C GLU A 27 9.52 0.51 -8.73
N GLY A 28 9.92 -0.18 -7.67
CA GLY A 28 11.27 -0.67 -7.48
C GLY A 28 11.29 -2.14 -7.08
N TYR A 29 12.50 -2.66 -6.88
CA TYR A 29 12.73 -4.05 -6.51
C TYR A 29 11.96 -4.47 -5.23
N PHE A 30 11.86 -3.57 -4.27
CA PHE A 30 11.22 -3.84 -2.97
C PHE A 30 9.72 -3.54 -2.93
N GLY A 31 9.13 -3.02 -4.00
CA GLY A 31 7.71 -2.71 -4.07
C GLY A 31 7.38 -1.39 -4.75
N LYS A 32 6.18 -0.87 -4.49
CA LYS A 32 5.58 0.26 -5.19
C LYS A 32 5.38 1.43 -4.26
N VAL A 33 5.52 2.65 -4.79
CA VAL A 33 5.20 3.90 -4.08
C VAL A 33 4.06 4.58 -4.80
N MET A 34 3.01 4.89 -4.06
CA MET A 34 1.78 5.48 -4.55
C MET A 34 1.54 6.83 -3.87
N LYS A 35 0.98 7.78 -4.62
CA LYS A 35 0.41 9.01 -4.10
C LYS A 35 -1.02 8.73 -3.68
N CYS A 36 -1.34 8.99 -2.43
CA CYS A 36 -2.66 8.75 -1.87
C CYS A 36 -3.18 9.97 -1.12
N LEU A 37 -4.49 10.09 -1.03
CA LEU A 37 -5.17 10.98 -0.07
C LEU A 37 -5.49 10.17 1.19
N ASN A 38 -4.97 10.59 2.34
CA ASN A 38 -5.42 10.09 3.64
C ASN A 38 -6.82 10.64 3.91
N LYS A 39 -7.82 9.75 4.10
CA LYS A 39 -9.22 10.17 4.28
C LYS A 39 -9.51 10.79 5.65
N GLU A 40 -8.69 10.50 6.66
CA GLU A 40 -8.84 11.06 8.01
C GLU A 40 -8.26 12.47 8.07
N THR A 41 -7.02 12.65 7.62
CA THR A 41 -6.31 13.94 7.73
C THR A 41 -6.52 14.86 6.52
N CYS A 42 -7.10 14.34 5.44
CA CYS A 42 -7.22 15.02 4.14
C CYS A 42 -5.87 15.43 3.52
N GLU A 43 -4.77 14.81 3.93
CA GLU A 43 -3.43 15.11 3.41
C GLU A 43 -3.03 14.20 2.25
N ILE A 44 -2.18 14.74 1.38
CA ILE A 44 -1.55 13.98 0.30
C ILE A 44 -0.27 13.33 0.83
N VAL A 45 -0.21 12.00 0.77
CA VAL A 45 0.89 11.19 1.32
C VAL A 45 1.45 10.23 0.28
N ALA A 46 2.68 9.79 0.50
CA ALA A 46 3.28 8.68 -0.24
C ALA A 46 3.10 7.38 0.56
N VAL A 47 2.42 6.39 -0.01
CA VAL A 47 2.24 5.06 0.60
C VAL A 47 3.12 4.06 -0.14
N LYS A 48 3.94 3.31 0.60
CA LYS A 48 4.83 2.28 0.04
C LYS A 48 4.29 0.89 0.32
N GLU A 49 3.89 0.19 -0.74
CA GLU A 49 3.60 -1.25 -0.70
C GLU A 49 4.94 -2.01 -0.70
N ILE A 50 5.12 -2.92 0.25
CA ILE A 50 6.34 -3.73 0.38
C ILE A 50 6.07 -5.13 -0.16
N LYS A 51 6.92 -5.59 -1.10
CA LYS A 51 6.91 -6.98 -1.57
C LYS A 51 7.46 -7.87 -0.46
N MET A 52 6.60 -8.68 0.15
CA MET A 52 7.00 -9.73 1.09
C MET A 52 7.56 -10.91 0.28
N TYR A 53 8.87 -11.11 0.31
CA TYR A 53 9.48 -12.35 -0.17
C TYR A 53 9.36 -13.40 0.93
N GLY A 54 8.39 -14.31 0.80
CA GLY A 54 8.24 -15.40 1.76
C GLY A 54 9.53 -16.21 1.88
N HIS A 55 9.99 -16.46 3.11
CA HIS A 55 10.90 -17.55 3.44
C HIS A 55 10.20 -18.89 3.09
N HIS A 56 10.17 -19.24 1.81
CA HIS A 56 9.92 -20.59 1.34
C HIS A 56 11.26 -21.16 0.84
N TYR A 57 12.22 -21.27 1.76
CA TYR A 57 13.35 -22.18 1.59
C TYR A 57 12.89 -23.54 2.11
N MET A 58 12.75 -24.47 1.15
CA MET A 58 12.81 -25.93 1.19
C MET A 58 12.69 -26.63 2.56
#